data_AF-A0A344J4D3-F1
#
_entry.id   AF-A0A344J4D3-F1
#
_cell.length_a   1.000
_cell.length_b   1.000
_cell.length_c   1.000
_cell.angle_alpha   90.00
_cell.angle_beta   90.00
_cell.angle_gamma   90.00
#
_symmetry.space_group_name_H-M   'P 1'
#
loop_
_entity.id
_entity.type
_entity.pdbx_description
1 polymer ?
#
loop_
_entity_poly.entity_id
_entity_poly.type
_entity_poly.pdbx_seq_one_letter_code
_entity_poly.pdbx_strand_id
1 'polypeptide(L)'
;MPRWLVIALHGLGAVWTLPNTLAGLLVGAVGLPFGARPRWSRLEMAIVFDLWPWGAGGAMTIGNCIINTDDSLDSQCLTYAHRAGHHEEPQVRLGDHERAHVYQYMLLGPLFLPLYLLLGGVSVRNPLERAADRYAHAGKGWWPWGGEGRC
;
A
#
# COMPACT_ATOMS: atom_id res chain seq x y z
N MET A 1 2.18 24.16 3.13
CA MET A 1 0.70 24.09 3.17
C MET A 1 0.24 24.09 4.62
N PRO A 2 -0.89 24.73 4.96
CA PRO A 2 -1.40 24.71 6.32
C PRO A 2 -1.86 23.30 6.71
N ARG A 3 -1.61 22.90 7.96
CA ARG A 3 -1.87 21.54 8.47
C ARG A 3 -3.32 21.09 8.30
N TRP A 4 -4.29 21.99 8.50
CA TRP A 4 -5.71 21.68 8.36
C TRP A 4 -6.09 21.30 6.92
N LEU A 5 -5.44 21.91 5.92
CA LEU A 5 -5.70 21.57 4.52
C LEU A 5 -5.20 20.17 4.21
N VAL A 6 -4.01 19.81 4.73
CA VAL A 6 -3.48 18.46 4.60
C VAL A 6 -4.43 17.45 5.22
N ILE A 7 -4.91 17.71 6.45
CA ILE A 7 -5.89 16.84 7.11
C ILE A 7 -7.18 16.72 6.30
N ALA A 8 -7.70 17.84 5.78
CA ALA A 8 -8.91 17.85 4.97
C ALA A 8 -8.75 17.04 3.68
N LEU A 9 -7.61 17.16 2.99
CA LEU A 9 -7.31 16.38 1.78
C LEU A 9 -7.18 14.88 2.09
N HIS A 10 -6.56 14.52 3.20
CA HIS A 10 -6.53 13.12 3.64
C HIS A 10 -7.93 12.61 3.99
N GLY A 11 -8.74 13.41 4.69
CA GLY A 11 -10.13 13.06 4.98
C GLY A 11 -10.94 12.84 3.71
N LEU A 12 -10.82 13.74 2.73
CA LEU A 12 -11.48 13.62 1.44
C LEU A 12 -11.04 12.36 0.70
N GLY A 13 -9.73 12.07 0.65
CA GLY A 13 -9.21 10.85 0.04
C GLY A 13 -9.71 9.57 0.71
N ALA A 14 -9.78 9.56 2.04
CA ALA A 14 -10.31 8.43 2.80
C ALA A 14 -11.80 8.19 2.50
N VAL A 15 -12.60 9.27 2.41
CA VAL A 15 -14.01 9.20 1.99
C VAL A 15 -14.11 8.70 0.55
N TRP A 16 -13.27 9.21 -0.35
CA TRP A 16 -13.27 8.83 -1.76
C TRP A 16 -12.97 7.34 -1.97
N THR A 17 -12.08 6.76 -1.17
CA THR A 17 -11.72 5.33 -1.25
C THR A 17 -12.57 4.40 -0.36
N LEU A 18 -13.68 4.89 0.20
CA LEU A 18 -14.57 4.08 1.05
C LEU A 18 -15.02 2.76 0.40
N PRO A 19 -15.38 2.69 -0.90
CA PRO A 19 -15.78 1.42 -1.52
C PRO A 19 -14.68 0.35 -1.45
N ASN A 20 -13.43 0.73 -1.70
CA ASN A 20 -12.29 -0.20 -1.57
C ASN A 20 -12.03 -0.54 -0.10
N THR A 21 -12.11 0.45 0.79
CA THR A 21 -11.91 0.23 2.22
C THR A 21 -12.95 -0.74 2.78
N LEU A 22 -14.20 -0.66 2.33
CA LEU A 22 -15.23 -1.63 2.70
C LEU A 22 -14.88 -3.03 2.20
N ALA A 23 -14.38 -3.16 0.96
CA ALA A 23 -13.91 -4.45 0.46
C ALA A 23 -12.73 -4.98 1.29
N GLY A 24 -11.76 -4.13 1.64
CA GLY A 24 -10.63 -4.48 2.49
C GLY A 24 -11.05 -4.91 3.90
N LEU A 25 -12.03 -4.21 4.50
CA LEU A 25 -12.62 -4.60 5.78
C LEU A 25 -13.33 -5.95 5.70
N LEU A 26 -14.08 -6.21 4.62
CA LEU A 26 -14.75 -7.50 4.41
C LEU A 26 -13.72 -8.63 4.27
N VAL A 27 -12.66 -8.42 3.48
CA VAL A 27 -11.54 -9.38 3.37
C VAL A 27 -10.91 -9.61 4.74
N GLY A 28 -10.48 -8.56 5.43
CA GLY A 28 -9.88 -8.67 6.76
C GLY A 28 -10.79 -9.38 7.78
N ALA A 29 -12.09 -9.10 7.75
CA ALA A 29 -13.08 -9.74 8.61
C ALA A 29 -13.16 -11.27 8.41
N VAL A 30 -12.99 -11.76 7.19
CA VAL A 30 -12.95 -13.21 6.89
C VAL A 30 -11.78 -13.90 7.59
N GLY A 31 -10.67 -13.21 7.86
CA GLY A 31 -9.50 -13.76 8.55
C GLY A 31 -9.61 -13.79 10.07
N LEU A 32 -10.53 -13.01 10.67
CA LEU A 32 -10.64 -12.90 12.14
C LEU A 32 -10.89 -14.25 12.83
N PRO A 33 -11.80 -15.13 12.34
CA PRO A 33 -12.02 -16.44 12.95
C PRO A 33 -10.79 -17.36 12.90
N PHE A 34 -9.81 -17.03 12.07
CA PHE A 34 -8.62 -17.83 11.79
C PHE A 34 -7.34 -17.19 12.36
N GLY A 35 -7.49 -16.15 13.19
CA GLY A 35 -6.39 -15.56 13.96
C GLY A 35 -5.87 -14.21 13.46
N ALA A 36 -6.46 -13.64 12.39
CA ALA A 36 -6.08 -12.30 11.94
C ALA A 36 -6.37 -11.25 13.03
N ARG A 37 -5.47 -10.28 13.19
CA ARG A 37 -5.53 -9.28 14.25
C ARG A 37 -5.66 -7.87 13.66
N PRO A 38 -6.82 -7.22 13.79
CA PRO A 38 -7.01 -5.86 13.31
C PRO A 38 -6.35 -4.87 14.26
N ARG A 39 -5.62 -3.90 13.71
CA ARG A 39 -5.12 -2.73 14.44
C ARG A 39 -5.22 -1.49 13.57
N TRP A 40 -5.47 -0.34 14.20
CA TRP A 40 -5.33 0.93 13.52
C TRP A 40 -3.86 1.35 13.50
N SER A 41 -3.33 1.64 12.31
CA SER A 41 -2.01 2.23 12.17
C SER A 41 -2.07 3.68 11.73
N ARG A 42 -1.62 4.58 12.61
CA ARG A 42 -1.53 6.02 12.30
C ARG A 42 -0.49 6.32 11.24
N LEU A 43 0.58 5.53 11.19
CA LEU A 43 1.71 5.75 10.29
C LEU A 43 1.33 5.41 8.85
N GLU A 44 0.66 4.28 8.64
CA GLU A 44 0.16 3.82 7.33
C GLU A 44 -1.23 4.35 6.98
N MET A 45 -1.90 5.04 7.92
CA MET A 45 -3.26 5.58 7.76
C MET A 45 -4.28 4.51 7.35
N ALA A 46 -4.14 3.32 7.92
CA ALA A 46 -4.92 2.15 7.54
C ALA A 46 -5.25 1.26 8.74
N ILE A 47 -6.31 0.47 8.59
CA ILE A 47 -6.57 -0.68 9.45
C ILE A 47 -5.76 -1.85 8.90
N VAL A 48 -4.81 -2.33 9.69
CA VAL A 48 -3.96 -3.47 9.33
C VAL A 48 -4.54 -4.72 9.96
N PHE A 49 -4.69 -5.77 9.18
CA PHE A 49 -5.05 -7.11 9.63
C PHE A 49 -3.78 -7.96 9.58
N ASP A 50 -3.03 -7.99 10.69
CA ASP A 50 -1.81 -8.81 10.83
C ASP A 50 -2.17 -10.28 11.05
N LEU A 51 -1.20 -11.18 10.88
CA LEU A 51 -1.36 -12.63 11.02
C LEU A 51 -2.46 -13.20 10.12
N TRP A 52 -2.60 -12.65 8.91
CA TRP A 52 -3.52 -13.17 7.92
C TRP A 52 -3.13 -14.61 7.54
N PRO A 53 -4.05 -15.58 7.64
CA PRO A 53 -3.71 -17.01 7.66
C PRO A 53 -3.43 -17.62 6.28
N TRP A 54 -3.67 -16.90 5.17
CA TRP A 54 -3.51 -17.44 3.81
C TRP A 54 -2.61 -16.57 2.94
N GLY A 55 -1.70 -17.19 2.19
CA GLY A 55 -0.83 -16.49 1.25
C GLY A 55 0.61 -16.98 1.33
N ALA A 56 1.45 -16.47 0.44
CA ALA A 56 2.87 -16.85 0.33
C ALA A 56 3.82 -15.86 1.06
N GLY A 57 3.28 -15.07 1.99
CA GLY A 57 4.02 -13.98 2.66
C GLY A 57 3.76 -12.59 2.06
N GLY A 58 3.98 -11.55 2.86
CA GLY A 58 3.87 -10.14 2.47
C GLY A 58 2.56 -9.47 2.88
N ALA A 59 2.27 -8.33 2.27
CA ALA A 59 1.07 -7.55 2.53
C ALA A 59 0.38 -7.12 1.23
N MET A 60 -0.89 -6.76 1.36
CA MET A 60 -1.70 -6.23 0.27
C MET A 60 -2.61 -5.13 0.79
N THR A 61 -2.54 -3.97 0.17
CA THR A 61 -3.43 -2.83 0.46
C THR A 61 -4.72 -2.90 -0.36
N ILE A 62 -5.85 -2.62 0.28
CA ILE A 62 -7.16 -2.41 -0.33
C ILE A 62 -7.84 -1.20 0.31
N GLY A 63 -7.79 -0.04 -0.33
CA GLY A 63 -8.29 1.21 0.25
C GLY A 63 -7.43 1.65 1.45
N ASN A 64 -8.08 1.99 2.57
CA ASN A 64 -7.42 2.22 3.86
C ASN A 64 -7.34 0.94 4.72
N CYS A 65 -7.20 -0.23 4.10
CA CYS A 65 -6.95 -1.50 4.78
C CYS A 65 -5.71 -2.17 4.24
N ILE A 66 -4.92 -2.81 5.12
CA ILE A 66 -3.74 -3.58 4.75
C ILE A 66 -3.92 -4.99 5.30
N ILE A 67 -3.85 -6.00 4.44
CA ILE A 67 -3.88 -7.41 4.81
C ILE A 67 -2.45 -7.89 4.87
N ASN A 68 -1.96 -8.29 6.05
CA ASN A 68 -0.57 -8.65 6.28
C ASN A 68 -0.48 -10.09 6.82
N THR A 69 0.32 -10.94 6.18
CA THR A 69 0.51 -12.31 6.65
C THR A 69 1.40 -12.39 7.89
N ASP A 70 2.30 -11.42 8.06
CA ASP A 70 3.24 -11.38 9.19
C ASP A 70 2.61 -10.74 10.43
N ASP A 71 3.34 -10.76 11.54
CA ASP A 71 2.93 -10.14 12.82
C ASP A 71 3.20 -8.62 12.87
N SER A 72 3.98 -8.09 11.92
CA SER A 72 4.28 -6.67 11.78
C SER A 72 4.52 -6.28 10.32
N LEU A 73 4.30 -5.00 10.03
CA LEU A 73 4.67 -4.36 8.75
C LEU A 73 6.13 -3.88 8.72
N ASP A 74 6.90 -4.12 9.78
CA ASP A 74 8.32 -3.77 9.84
C ASP A 74 9.23 -4.78 9.12
N SER A 75 8.63 -5.86 8.58
CA SER A 75 9.35 -6.85 7.79
C SER A 75 10.03 -6.18 6.59
N GLN A 76 11.25 -6.65 6.32
CA GLN A 76 12.07 -6.18 5.21
C GLN A 76 11.73 -7.00 3.98
N CYS A 77 11.34 -6.34 2.89
CA CYS A 77 11.03 -6.99 1.62
C CYS A 77 11.95 -6.51 0.52
N LEU A 78 12.25 -7.41 -0.43
CA LEU A 78 12.93 -7.04 -1.67
C LEU A 78 11.96 -6.24 -2.54
N THR A 79 12.45 -5.16 -3.14
CA THR A 79 11.73 -4.43 -4.19
C THR A 79 11.45 -5.31 -5.39
N TYR A 80 10.52 -4.90 -6.25
CA TYR A 80 10.24 -5.65 -7.48
C TYR A 80 11.41 -5.64 -8.46
N ALA A 81 12.18 -4.55 -8.53
CA ALA A 81 13.36 -4.48 -9.39
C ALA A 81 14.47 -5.44 -8.93
N HIS A 82 14.70 -5.55 -7.61
CA HIS A 82 15.61 -6.54 -7.06
C HIS A 82 15.11 -7.96 -7.30
N ARG A 83 13.83 -8.23 -6.99
CA ARG A 83 13.24 -9.56 -7.20
C ARG A 83 13.29 -10.00 -8.67
N ALA A 84 13.13 -9.07 -9.61
CA ALA A 84 13.24 -9.32 -11.04
C ALA A 84 14.69 -9.45 -11.55
N GLY A 85 15.69 -9.26 -10.69
CA GLY A 85 17.11 -9.30 -11.05
C GLY A 85 17.55 -8.12 -11.92
N HIS A 86 16.78 -7.02 -11.95
CA HIS A 86 17.13 -5.84 -12.74
C HIS A 86 18.20 -4.99 -12.06
N HIS A 87 18.14 -4.86 -10.73
CA HIS A 87 19.06 -4.05 -9.93
C HIS A 87 19.24 -4.63 -8.53
N GLU A 88 20.43 -4.53 -7.94
CA GLU A 88 20.62 -4.80 -6.51
C GLU A 88 20.18 -3.58 -5.69
N GLU A 89 18.93 -3.60 -5.24
CA GLU A 89 18.38 -2.54 -4.38
C GLU A 89 18.33 -3.00 -2.91
N PRO A 90 18.51 -2.10 -1.93
CA PRO A 90 18.38 -2.47 -0.53
C PRO A 90 16.96 -2.96 -0.23
N GLN A 91 16.81 -3.78 0.81
CA GLN A 91 15.47 -4.13 1.27
C GLN A 91 14.75 -2.89 1.79
N VAL A 92 13.44 -2.87 1.66
CA VAL A 92 12.56 -1.80 2.11
C VAL A 92 11.59 -2.31 3.17
N ARG A 93 11.10 -1.41 4.01
CA ARG A 93 10.07 -1.75 4.99
C ARG A 93 8.73 -1.93 4.28
N LEU A 94 8.10 -3.08 4.49
CA LEU A 94 6.83 -3.44 3.86
C LEU A 94 5.73 -2.40 4.14
N GLY A 95 5.67 -1.89 5.38
CA GLY A 95 4.70 -0.85 5.74
C GLY A 95 4.86 0.46 4.97
N ASP A 96 6.08 0.84 4.57
CA ASP A 96 6.28 2.04 3.76
C ASP A 96 5.81 1.82 2.31
N HIS A 97 6.04 0.62 1.75
CA HIS A 97 5.51 0.21 0.45
C HIS A 97 3.98 0.24 0.44
N GLU A 98 3.34 -0.44 1.39
CA GLU A 98 1.88 -0.49 1.49
C GLU A 98 1.27 0.90 1.73
N ARG A 99 1.94 1.77 2.50
CA ARG A 99 1.48 3.16 2.69
C ARG A 99 1.44 3.94 1.38
N ALA A 100 2.37 3.70 0.45
CA ALA A 100 2.30 4.31 -0.87
C ALA A 100 1.03 3.88 -1.60
N HIS A 101 0.65 2.60 -1.53
CA HIS A 101 -0.62 2.12 -2.07
C HIS A 101 -1.83 2.76 -1.39
N VAL A 102 -1.80 2.96 -0.07
CA VAL A 102 -2.88 3.69 0.65
C VAL A 102 -3.06 5.09 0.03
N TYR A 103 -1.98 5.83 -0.23
CA TYR A 103 -2.07 7.14 -0.87
C TYR A 103 -2.57 7.07 -2.31
N GLN A 104 -2.12 6.08 -3.08
CA GLN A 104 -2.61 5.86 -4.44
C GLN A 104 -4.12 5.54 -4.44
N TYR A 105 -4.60 4.74 -3.49
CA TYR A 105 -6.03 4.48 -3.26
C TYR A 105 -6.79 5.75 -2.84
N MET A 106 -6.24 6.58 -1.96
CA MET A 106 -6.89 7.83 -1.54
C MET A 106 -6.98 8.84 -2.68
N LEU A 107 -6.04 8.82 -3.63
CA LEU A 107 -6.08 9.65 -4.82
C LEU A 107 -7.06 9.11 -5.88
N LEU A 108 -7.00 7.82 -6.20
CA LEU A 108 -7.75 7.22 -7.29
C LEU A 108 -9.13 6.68 -6.88
N GLY A 109 -9.34 6.44 -5.59
CA GLY A 109 -10.57 5.88 -5.05
C GLY A 109 -10.91 4.55 -5.72
N PRO A 110 -12.16 4.32 -6.14
CA PRO A 110 -12.59 3.07 -6.79
C PRO A 110 -11.84 2.74 -8.08
N LEU A 111 -11.18 3.72 -8.71
CA LEU A 111 -10.45 3.54 -9.96
C LEU A 111 -9.05 2.95 -9.78
N PHE A 112 -8.55 2.83 -8.54
CA PHE A 112 -7.21 2.29 -8.29
C PHE A 112 -7.06 0.88 -8.86
N LEU A 113 -7.94 -0.06 -8.48
CA LEU A 113 -7.82 -1.46 -8.91
C LEU A 113 -7.92 -1.63 -10.43
N PRO A 114 -8.91 -1.04 -11.13
CA PRO A 114 -8.96 -1.07 -12.59
C PRO A 114 -7.68 -0.55 -13.24
N LEU A 115 -7.17 0.61 -12.79
CA LEU A 115 -5.95 1.18 -13.36
C LEU A 115 -4.73 0.31 -13.06
N TYR A 116 -4.62 -0.18 -11.83
CA TYR A 116 -3.53 -1.05 -11.39
C TYR A 116 -3.45 -2.33 -12.22
N LEU A 117 -4.59 -2.96 -12.50
CA LEU A 117 -4.66 -4.15 -13.36
C LEU A 117 -4.34 -3.81 -14.83
N LEU A 118 -4.86 -2.70 -15.36
CA LEU A 118 -4.53 -2.24 -16.72
C LEU A 118 -3.04 -1.96 -16.91
N LEU A 119 -2.35 -1.56 -15.84
CA LEU A 119 -0.92 -1.28 -15.83
C LEU A 119 -0.04 -2.52 -15.52
N GLY A 120 -0.64 -3.71 -15.48
CA GLY A 120 0.08 -4.99 -15.36
C GLY A 120 0.00 -5.65 -13.99
N GLY A 121 -0.75 -5.08 -13.04
CA GLY A 121 -0.96 -5.67 -11.72
C GLY A 121 0.32 -5.78 -10.90
N VAL A 122 0.47 -6.88 -10.16
CA VAL A 122 1.63 -7.20 -9.32
C VAL A 122 2.83 -7.49 -10.22
N SER A 123 3.56 -6.45 -10.61
CA SER A 123 4.63 -6.55 -11.61
C SER A 123 5.63 -5.41 -11.49
N VAL A 124 6.92 -5.71 -11.72
CA VAL A 124 7.99 -4.70 -11.86
C VAL A 124 7.69 -3.68 -12.97
N ARG A 125 6.88 -4.06 -13.96
CA ARG A 125 6.49 -3.18 -15.07
C ARG A 125 5.39 -2.20 -14.68
N ASN A 126 4.66 -2.46 -13.60
CA ASN A 126 3.62 -1.57 -13.13
C ASN A 126 4.27 -0.31 -12.51
N PRO A 127 4.01 0.90 -13.06
CA PRO A 127 4.58 2.12 -12.54
C PRO A 127 4.10 2.44 -11.11
N LEU A 128 2.91 1.99 -10.70
CA LEU A 128 2.40 2.18 -9.34
C LEU A 128 3.21 1.36 -8.33
N GLU A 129 3.60 0.13 -8.67
CA GLU A 129 4.48 -0.71 -7.85
C GLU A 129 5.87 -0.08 -7.72
N ARG A 130 6.48 0.35 -8.83
CA ARG A 130 7.78 1.04 -8.78
C ARG A 130 7.72 2.34 -7.96
N ALA A 131 6.57 3.03 -7.97
CA ALA A 131 6.39 4.23 -7.17
C ALA A 131 6.27 3.91 -5.68
N ALA A 132 5.65 2.79 -5.34
CA ALA A 132 5.62 2.27 -3.97
C ALA A 132 7.02 1.86 -3.49
N ASP A 133 7.80 1.14 -4.31
CA ASP A 133 9.21 0.82 -4.02
C ASP A 133 10.05 2.09 -3.77
N ARG A 134 9.95 3.10 -4.65
CA ARG A 134 10.66 4.38 -4.47
C ARG A 134 10.27 5.11 -3.19
N TYR A 135 8.98 5.11 -2.86
CA TYR A 135 8.51 5.71 -1.62
C TYR A 135 8.99 4.96 -0.39
N ALA A 136 9.06 3.63 -0.45
CA ALA A 136 9.58 2.80 0.62
C ALA A 136 11.07 3.06 0.88
N HIS A 137 11.85 3.40 -0.17
CA HIS A 137 13.24 3.81 -0.02
C HIS A 137 13.43 5.23 0.54
N ALA A 138 12.71 6.21 -0.02
CA ALA A 138 13.05 7.62 0.14
C ALA A 138 12.02 8.42 0.95
N GLY A 139 10.89 7.82 1.31
CA GLY A 139 9.75 8.53 1.91
C GLY A 139 9.06 9.52 0.97
N LYS A 140 9.40 9.50 -0.33
CA LYS A 140 8.89 10.39 -1.38
C LYS A 140 8.77 9.67 -2.72
N GLY A 141 7.98 10.20 -3.64
CA GLY A 141 7.81 9.61 -4.97
C GLY A 141 6.78 8.47 -5.08
N TRP A 142 5.80 8.41 -4.17
CA TRP A 142 4.70 7.41 -4.16
C TRP A 142 3.78 7.47 -5.40
N TRP A 143 3.80 8.58 -6.13
CA TRP A 143 3.05 8.75 -7.38
C TRP A 143 3.96 8.55 -8.60
N PRO A 144 3.61 7.64 -9.53
CA PRO A 144 4.49 7.32 -10.66
C PRO A 144 4.78 8.46 -11.62
N TRP A 145 3.91 9.47 -11.68
CA TRP A 145 4.03 10.62 -12.57
C TRP A 145 4.20 11.93 -11.81
N GLY A 146 4.61 11.86 -10.55
CA GLY A 146 4.94 13.04 -9.74
C GLY A 146 6.23 13.69 -10.23
N GLY A 147 6.31 15.01 -10.09
CA GLY A 147 7.52 15.78 -10.42
C GLY A 147 8.63 15.57 -9.39
N GLU A 148 9.23 14.39 -9.37
CA GLU A 148 10.59 14.18 -8.87
C GLU A 148 11.31 13.31 -9.90
N GLY A 149 12.39 13.88 -10.43
CA GLY A 149 13.03 13.43 -11.65
C GLY A 149 13.63 12.04 -11.55
N ARG A 150 13.81 11.49 -12.75
CA ARG A 150 14.97 10.69 -13.14
C ARG A 150 16.16 11.00 -12.22
N CYS A 151 16.55 10.03 -11.40
CA CYS A 151 17.96 9.85 -11.09
C CYS A 151 18.59 9.13 -12.29
#